data_AF-A0A1I2W886-F1
#
_entry.id   AF-A0A1I2W886-F1
#
_cell.length_a   1.000
_cell.length_b   1.000
_cell.length_c   1.000
_cell.angle_alpha   90.00
_cell.angle_beta   90.00
_cell.angle_gamma   90.00
#
_symmetry.space_group_name_H-M   'P 1'
#
loop_
_entity.id
_entity.type
_entity.pdbx_description
1 polymer ?
#
loop_
_entity_poly.entity_id
_entity_poly.type
_entity_poly.pdbx_seq_one_letter_code
_entity_poly.pdbx_strand_id
1 'polypeptide(L)'
;MTDQPVAALTARPLPASLPEARAAIDEVDTALAALLEYRAGLTEQVQQLKPVGGRAGRDPDREAEIVAGMARQAPRLGRERLRRIMTAVIEESLDLAERGAATTR
;
A
#
# COMPACT_ATOMS: atom_id res chain seq x y z
N MET A 1 -16.78 -6.73 8.98
CA MET A 1 -15.68 -6.16 9.79
C MET A 1 -14.55 -5.87 8.81
N THR A 2 -14.17 -4.65 8.45
CA THR A 2 -14.31 -3.34 9.11
C THR A 2 -14.00 -2.26 8.06
N ASP A 3 -14.94 -1.89 7.20
CA ASP A 3 -14.75 -0.83 6.18
C ASP A 3 -14.92 0.59 6.79
N GLN A 4 -15.36 0.64 8.05
CA GLN A 4 -15.83 1.84 8.73
C GLN A 4 -14.74 2.87 9.12
N PRO A 5 -13.49 2.51 9.49
CA PRO A 5 -12.52 3.50 9.94
C PRO A 5 -11.93 4.32 8.78
N VAL A 6 -11.53 3.70 7.66
CA VAL A 6 -10.94 4.44 6.53
C VAL A 6 -11.99 5.29 5.80
N ALA A 7 -13.22 4.76 5.64
CA ALA A 7 -14.33 5.54 5.10
C ALA A 7 -14.68 6.75 5.99
N ALA A 8 -14.68 6.57 7.32
CA ALA A 8 -14.91 7.68 8.24
C ALA A 8 -13.80 8.74 8.19
N LEU A 9 -12.53 8.33 8.08
CA LEU A 9 -11.40 9.27 7.97
C LEU A 9 -11.52 10.16 6.72
N THR A 10 -11.98 9.58 5.60
CA THR A 10 -12.07 10.25 4.29
C THR A 10 -13.35 11.03 4.06
N ALA A 11 -14.41 10.81 4.86
CA ALA A 11 -15.68 11.55 4.78
C ALA A 11 -15.64 12.93 5.47
N ARG A 12 -14.56 13.25 6.20
CA ARG A 12 -14.45 14.49 6.97
C ARG A 12 -14.18 15.71 6.08
N PRO A 13 -14.67 16.90 6.46
CA PRO A 13 -14.34 18.13 5.74
C PRO A 13 -12.85 18.43 5.84
N LEU A 14 -12.34 19.20 4.87
CA LEU A 14 -10.96 19.67 4.92
C LEU A 14 -10.76 20.64 6.12
N PRO A 15 -9.63 20.53 6.81
CA PRO A 15 -9.31 21.36 7.98
C PRO A 15 -9.10 22.82 7.58
N ALA A 16 -9.41 23.74 8.50
CA ALA A 16 -9.33 25.19 8.26
C ALA A 16 -8.02 25.81 8.76
N SER A 17 -7.23 25.07 9.55
CA SER A 17 -5.96 25.53 10.10
C SER A 17 -4.82 24.53 9.89
N LEU A 18 -3.58 25.02 9.93
CA LEU A 18 -2.39 24.16 9.81
C LEU A 18 -2.28 23.11 10.94
N PRO A 19 -2.54 23.43 12.22
CA PRO A 19 -2.55 22.42 13.28
C PRO A 19 -3.58 21.31 13.04
N GLU A 20 -4.81 21.67 12.63
CA GLU A 20 -5.84 20.70 12.26
C GLU A 20 -5.43 19.83 11.06
N ALA A 21 -4.80 20.45 10.05
CA ALA A 21 -4.30 19.71 8.89
C ALA A 21 -3.24 18.68 9.25
N ARG A 22 -2.32 19.01 10.16
CA ARG A 22 -1.30 18.07 10.64
C ARG A 22 -1.93 16.92 11.43
N ALA A 23 -2.83 17.22 12.36
CA ALA A 23 -3.53 16.18 13.11
C ALA A 23 -4.32 15.22 12.20
N ALA A 24 -5.00 15.77 11.18
CA ALA A 24 -5.71 14.95 10.20
C ALA A 24 -4.76 14.07 9.36
N ILE A 25 -3.56 14.56 9.02
CA ILE A 25 -2.52 13.78 8.35
C ILE A 25 -2.02 12.66 9.26
N ASP A 26 -1.72 12.93 10.53
CA ASP A 26 -1.21 11.94 11.48
C ASP A 26 -2.19 10.75 11.64
N GLU A 27 -3.49 11.02 11.65
CA GLU A 27 -4.51 9.98 11.70
C GLU A 27 -4.58 9.15 10.40
N VAL A 28 -4.44 9.80 9.24
CA VAL A 28 -4.36 9.11 7.95
C VAL A 28 -3.09 8.25 7.88
N ASP A 29 -1.97 8.76 8.36
CA ASP A 29 -0.68 8.07 8.36
C ASP A 29 -0.70 6.87 9.31
N THR A 30 -1.40 6.96 10.45
CA THR A 30 -1.65 5.83 11.34
C THR A 30 -2.42 4.71 10.62
N ALA A 31 -3.47 5.06 9.88
CA ALA A 31 -4.23 4.08 9.09
C ALA A 31 -3.39 3.53 7.93
N LEU A 32 -2.59 4.38 7.27
CA LEU A 32 -1.70 3.98 6.19
C LEU A 32 -0.64 2.98 6.69
N ALA A 33 -0.04 3.22 7.86
CA ALA A 33 0.93 2.31 8.46
C ALA A 33 0.34 0.90 8.69
N ALA A 34 -0.86 0.82 9.27
CA ALA A 34 -1.54 -0.47 9.48
C ALA A 34 -1.86 -1.19 8.17
N LEU A 35 -2.29 -0.45 7.13
CA LEU A 35 -2.56 -1.02 5.81
C LEU A 35 -1.29 -1.48 5.09
N LEU A 36 -0.19 -0.73 5.22
CA LEU A 36 1.10 -1.10 4.64
C LEU A 36 1.67 -2.36 5.29
N GLU A 37 1.61 -2.48 6.62
CA GLU A 37 2.01 -3.67 7.37
C GLU A 37 1.21 -4.91 6.90
N TYR A 38 -0.12 -4.78 6.86
CA TYR A 38 -0.98 -5.86 6.38
C TYR A 38 -0.67 -6.24 4.92
N ARG A 39 -0.46 -5.25 4.05
CA ARG A 39 -0.11 -5.47 2.64
C ARG A 39 1.24 -6.18 2.49
N ALA A 40 2.21 -5.87 3.34
CA ALA A 40 3.51 -6.54 3.34
C ALA A 40 3.35 -8.02 3.71
N GLY A 41 2.57 -8.33 4.76
CA GLY A 41 2.25 -9.71 5.13
C GLY A 41 1.49 -10.48 4.02
N LEU A 42 0.57 -9.82 3.32
CA LEU A 42 -0.06 -10.42 2.13
C LEU A 42 0.94 -10.69 1.00
N THR A 43 1.92 -9.80 0.81
CA THR A 43 2.98 -9.98 -0.19
C THR A 43 3.84 -11.19 0.17
N GLU A 44 4.24 -11.34 1.42
CA GLU A 44 4.96 -12.52 1.92
C GLU A 44 4.18 -13.81 1.65
N GLN A 45 2.90 -13.86 2.03
CA GLN A 45 2.04 -15.01 1.77
C GLN A 45 1.96 -15.34 0.28
N VAL A 46 1.82 -14.32 -0.58
CA VAL A 46 1.82 -14.50 -2.05
C VAL A 46 3.16 -15.05 -2.53
N GLN A 47 4.30 -14.56 -2.02
CA GLN A 47 5.61 -15.07 -2.41
C GLN A 47 5.79 -16.56 -2.07
N GLN A 48 5.28 -17.00 -0.92
CA GLN A 48 5.31 -18.42 -0.53
C GLN A 48 4.48 -19.32 -1.46
N LEU A 49 3.46 -18.75 -2.12
CA LEU A 49 2.59 -19.48 -3.05
C LEU A 49 3.10 -19.47 -4.50
N LYS A 50 4.02 -18.56 -4.84
CA LYS A 50 4.55 -18.44 -6.19
C LYS A 50 5.58 -19.54 -6.49
N PRO A 51 5.58 -20.09 -7.73
CA PRO A 51 6.65 -21.00 -8.16
C PRO A 51 8.01 -20.29 -8.27
N VAL A 52 8.00 -18.99 -8.58
CA VAL A 52 9.17 -18.11 -8.60
C VAL A 52 8.86 -16.90 -7.72
N GLY A 53 9.49 -16.84 -6.54
CA GLY A 53 9.33 -15.74 -5.59
C GLY A 53 10.34 -14.59 -5.80
N GLY A 54 10.24 -13.58 -4.95
CA GLY A 54 11.12 -12.43 -4.91
C GLY A 54 11.03 -11.54 -6.15
N ARG A 55 12.05 -10.71 -6.36
CA ARG A 55 12.11 -9.77 -7.49
C ARG A 55 12.05 -10.46 -8.87
N ALA A 56 12.49 -11.71 -8.98
CA ALA A 56 12.42 -12.49 -10.21
C ALA A 56 10.98 -12.87 -10.61
N GLY A 57 10.06 -12.93 -9.64
CA GLY A 57 8.64 -13.22 -9.85
C GLY A 57 7.75 -11.98 -10.01
N ARG A 58 8.33 -10.82 -10.35
CA ARG A 58 7.55 -9.60 -10.62
C ARG A 58 6.71 -9.75 -11.89
N ASP A 59 5.53 -9.17 -11.83
CA ASP A 59 4.51 -9.24 -12.89
C ASP A 59 4.07 -7.81 -13.23
N PRO A 60 4.70 -7.19 -14.26
CA PRO A 60 4.41 -5.80 -14.62
C PRO A 60 2.96 -5.55 -15.01
N ASP A 61 2.29 -6.54 -15.61
CA ASP A 61 0.89 -6.42 -16.02
C ASP A 61 -0.02 -6.38 -14.80
N ARG A 62 0.19 -7.30 -13.85
CA ARG A 62 -0.52 -7.28 -12.57
C ARG A 62 -0.30 -5.99 -11.79
N GLU A 63 0.93 -5.46 -11.80
CA GLU A 63 1.23 -4.18 -11.16
C GLU A 63 0.50 -3.00 -11.83
N ALA A 64 0.42 -3.00 -13.16
CA ALA A 64 -0.31 -1.99 -13.92
C ALA A 64 -1.83 -2.04 -13.66
N GLU A 65 -2.40 -3.23 -13.45
CA GLU A 65 -3.79 -3.42 -13.04
C GLU A 65 -4.07 -2.85 -11.64
N ILE A 66 -3.18 -3.10 -10.68
CA ILE A 66 -3.28 -2.53 -9.32
C ILE A 66 -3.35 -1.01 -9.41
N VAL A 67 -2.43 -0.39 -10.15
CA VAL A 67 -2.40 1.06 -10.34
C VAL A 67 -3.65 1.56 -11.04
N ALA A 68 -4.16 0.85 -12.05
CA ALA A 68 -5.39 1.21 -12.74
C ALA A 68 -6.62 1.15 -11.79
N GLY A 69 -6.68 0.14 -10.92
CA GLY A 69 -7.70 0.03 -9.88
C GLY A 69 -7.69 1.20 -8.91
N MET A 70 -6.51 1.54 -8.40
CA MET A 70 -6.34 2.66 -7.47
C MET A 70 -6.65 4.00 -8.13
N ALA A 71 -6.29 4.19 -9.39
CA ALA A 71 -6.52 5.46 -10.10
C ALA A 71 -8.01 5.78 -10.28
N ARG A 72 -8.88 4.76 -10.35
CA ARG A 72 -10.35 4.96 -10.35
C ARG A 72 -10.84 5.54 -9.02
N GLN A 73 -10.20 5.17 -7.90
CA GLN A 73 -10.57 5.61 -6.56
C GLN A 73 -9.86 6.93 -6.16
N ALA A 74 -8.66 7.17 -6.69
CA ALA A 74 -7.85 8.35 -6.41
C ALA A 74 -7.53 9.17 -7.68
N PRO A 75 -8.55 9.73 -8.35
CA PRO A 75 -8.37 10.41 -9.64
C PRO A 75 -7.45 11.64 -9.54
N ARG A 76 -7.38 12.31 -8.38
CA ARG A 76 -6.46 13.46 -8.15
C ARG A 76 -4.99 13.07 -8.20
N LEU A 77 -4.63 11.85 -7.81
CA LEU A 77 -3.26 11.35 -7.93
C LEU A 77 -2.97 10.88 -9.36
N GLY A 78 -3.95 10.23 -9.98
CA GLY A 78 -3.83 9.67 -11.32
C GLY A 78 -2.83 8.51 -11.40
N ARG A 79 -2.78 7.86 -12.57
CA ARG A 79 -2.02 6.62 -12.75
C ARG A 79 -0.53 6.79 -12.49
N GLU A 80 0.07 7.87 -12.95
CA GLU A 80 1.54 8.02 -12.93
C GLU A 80 2.10 8.28 -11.52
N ARG A 81 1.40 9.05 -10.68
CA ARG A 81 1.81 9.23 -9.27
C ARG A 81 1.59 7.94 -8.48
N LEU A 82 0.45 7.28 -8.69
CA LEU A 82 0.14 6.00 -8.06
C LEU A 82 1.12 4.91 -8.46
N ARG A 83 1.57 4.87 -9.72
CA ARG A 83 2.60 3.94 -10.19
C ARG A 83 3.86 4.07 -9.34
N ARG A 84 4.39 5.28 -9.17
CA ARG A 84 5.61 5.49 -8.37
C ARG A 84 5.44 5.11 -6.91
N ILE A 85 4.31 5.46 -6.30
CA ILE A 85 3.98 5.05 -4.93
C ILE A 85 3.96 3.53 -4.83
N MET A 86 3.19 2.87 -5.68
CA MET A 86 3.02 1.42 -5.62
C MET A 86 4.29 0.65 -5.97
N THR A 87 5.13 1.17 -6.87
CA THR A 87 6.47 0.61 -7.11
C THR A 87 7.26 0.55 -5.81
N ALA A 88 7.33 1.64 -5.05
CA ALA A 88 8.04 1.65 -3.76
C ALA A 88 7.42 0.65 -2.78
N VAL A 89 6.09 0.64 -2.61
CA VAL A 89 5.46 -0.30 -1.66
C VAL A 89 5.67 -1.76 -2.09
N ILE A 90 5.62 -2.08 -3.37
CA ILE A 90 5.89 -3.44 -3.88
C ILE A 90 7.34 -3.83 -3.60
N GLU A 91 8.29 -2.98 -3.92
CA GLU A 91 9.72 -3.26 -3.76
C GLU A 91 10.08 -3.48 -2.29
N GLU A 92 9.63 -2.61 -1.38
CA GLU A 92 9.90 -2.78 0.05
C GLU A 92 9.23 -4.05 0.62
N SER A 93 8.02 -4.39 0.14
CA SER A 93 7.33 -5.61 0.58
C SER A 93 8.03 -6.88 0.08
N LEU A 94 8.60 -6.85 -1.13
CA LEU A 94 9.39 -7.96 -1.67
C LEU A 94 10.71 -8.12 -0.89
N ASP A 95 11.41 -7.01 -0.64
CA ASP A 95 12.66 -7.02 0.13
C ASP A 95 12.44 -7.54 1.55
N LEU A 96 11.33 -7.20 2.19
CA LEU A 96 10.97 -7.74 3.51
C LEU A 96 10.71 -9.26 3.46
N ALA A 97 9.93 -9.73 2.48
CA ALA A 97 9.64 -11.16 2.31
C ALA A 97 10.92 -11.98 2.05
N GLU A 98 11.87 -11.43 1.28
CA GLU A 98 13.17 -12.07 1.02
C GLU A 98 14.02 -12.18 2.31
N ARG A 99 14.00 -11.17 3.19
CA ARG A 99 14.68 -11.22 4.50
C ARG A 99 14.06 -12.25 5.44
N GLY A 100 12.72 -12.30 5.53
CA GLY A 100 12.00 -13.28 6.37
C GLY A 100 12.29 -14.73 5.98
N ALA A 101 12.35 -15.01 4.67
CA ALA A 101 12.74 -16.32 4.14
C ALA A 101 14.20 -16.69 4.47
N ALA A 102 15.11 -15.71 4.57
CA ALA A 102 16.50 -15.95 4.93
C ALA A 102 16.71 -16.26 6.43
N THR A 103 15.84 -15.75 7.31
CA THR A 103 15.91 -16.02 8.76
C THR A 103 15.33 -17.37 9.17
N THR A 104 14.50 -17.99 8.32
CA THR A 104 13.85 -19.28 8.61
C THR A 104 14.64 -20.49 8.07
N ARG A 105 15.77 -20.27 7.38
CA ARG A 105 16.72 -21.31 6.94
C ARG A 105 17.87 -21.46 7.93
#